data_AF-A0A9W8K9A9-F1
#
_entry.id   AF-A0A9W8K9A9-F1
#
_cell.length_a   1.000
_cell.length_b   1.000
_cell.length_c   1.000
_cell.angle_alpha   90.00
_cell.angle_beta   90.00
_cell.angle_gamma   90.00
#
_symmetry.space_group_name_H-M   'P 1'
#
loop_
_entity.id
_entity.type
_entity.pdbx_description
1 polymer ?
#
loop_
_entity_poly.entity_id
_entity_poly.type
_entity_poly.pdbx_seq_one_letter_code
_entity_poly.pdbx_strand_id
1 'polypeptide(L)'
;MFNIAKLLNLLTSSAKKQAAAVDMQVIVQKAIANEQQKILETYRRRPTGYAIVECLHTSRDDPVEHFTVDVYQTDEQGLDEPIGCLHVYENAELRPYPEPRSLASDAYNVKKAAAATTTDQSSK
;
A
#
# COMPACT_ATOMS: atom_id res chain seq x y z
N MET A 1 -17.93 -19.37 -33.96
CA MET A 1 -19.05 -18.57 -33.41
C MET A 1 -18.59 -17.93 -32.10
N PHE A 2 -18.60 -16.60 -32.00
CA PHE A 2 -18.23 -15.90 -30.76
C PHE A 2 -19.35 -16.05 -29.73
N ASN A 3 -19.05 -16.62 -28.55
CA ASN A 3 -20.03 -16.80 -27.48
C ASN A 3 -20.20 -15.47 -26.71
N ILE A 4 -21.22 -14.71 -27.07
CA ILE A 4 -21.57 -13.39 -26.50
C ILE A 4 -21.75 -13.47 -24.97
N ALA A 5 -22.31 -14.56 -24.43
CA ALA A 5 -22.50 -14.73 -22.99
C ALA A 5 -21.17 -14.82 -22.22
N LYS A 6 -20.14 -15.45 -22.81
CA LYS A 6 -18.79 -15.53 -22.21
C LYS A 6 -18.10 -14.17 -22.19
N LEU A 7 -18.30 -13.35 -23.23
CA LEU A 7 -17.77 -11.98 -23.30
C LEU A 7 -18.45 -11.07 -22.26
N LEU A 8 -19.77 -11.13 -22.12
CA LEU A 8 -20.53 -10.38 -21.12
C LEU A 8 -20.11 -10.75 -19.68
N ASN A 9 -19.87 -12.03 -19.40
CA ASN A 9 -19.38 -12.48 -18.09
C ASN A 9 -17.96 -11.95 -17.78
N LEU A 10 -17.07 -11.90 -18.78
CA LEU A 10 -15.73 -11.32 -18.61
C LEU A 10 -15.80 -9.81 -18.35
N LEU A 11 -16.59 -9.08 -19.14
CA LEU A 11 -16.78 -7.63 -18.98
C LEU A 11 -17.41 -7.27 -17.63
N THR A 12 -18.44 -8.01 -17.20
CA THR A 12 -19.07 -7.79 -15.89
C THR A 12 -18.15 -8.17 -14.73
N SER A 13 -17.33 -9.23 -14.86
CA SER A 13 -16.33 -9.56 -13.84
C SER A 13 -15.24 -8.48 -13.71
N SER A 14 -14.82 -7.90 -14.84
CA SER A 14 -13.83 -6.81 -14.87
C SER A 14 -14.41 -5.52 -14.28
N ALA A 15 -15.64 -5.15 -14.67
CA ALA A 15 -16.31 -3.96 -14.16
C ALA A 15 -16.61 -4.07 -12.65
N LYS A 16 -17.02 -5.25 -12.16
CA LYS A 16 -17.23 -5.49 -10.72
C LYS A 16 -15.92 -5.40 -9.93
N LYS A 17 -14.82 -5.97 -10.45
CA LYS A 17 -13.49 -5.83 -9.85
C LYS A 17 -13.03 -4.37 -9.82
N GLN A 18 -13.33 -3.62 -10.88
CA GLN A 18 -12.98 -2.21 -10.97
C GLN A 18 -13.82 -1.34 -10.00
N ALA A 19 -15.13 -1.60 -9.89
CA ALA A 19 -15.99 -0.93 -8.92
C ALA A 19 -15.55 -1.19 -7.47
N ALA A 20 -15.29 -2.45 -7.12
CA ALA A 20 -14.79 -2.82 -5.80
C ALA A 20 -13.41 -2.18 -5.49
N ALA A 21 -12.55 -2.06 -6.49
CA ALA A 21 -11.26 -1.36 -6.33
C ALA A 21 -11.42 0.15 -6.13
N VAL A 22 -12.42 0.78 -6.76
CA VAL A 22 -12.76 2.20 -6.56
C VAL A 22 -13.30 2.42 -5.15
N ASP A 23 -14.23 1.59 -4.69
CA ASP A 23 -14.81 1.68 -3.34
C ASP A 23 -13.73 1.55 -2.26
N MET A 24 -12.81 0.59 -2.43
CA MET A 24 -11.65 0.41 -1.55
C MET A 24 -10.75 1.67 -1.51
N GLN A 25 -10.39 2.23 -2.67
CA GLN A 25 -9.54 3.43 -2.72
C GLN A 25 -10.21 4.61 -2.00
N VAL A 26 -11.52 4.79 -2.16
CA VAL A 26 -12.27 5.85 -1.48
C VAL A 26 -12.25 5.66 0.04
N ILE A 27 -12.45 4.44 0.53
CA ILE A 27 -12.39 4.13 1.98
C ILE A 27 -10.98 4.44 2.53
N VAL A 28 -9.93 3.95 1.86
CA VAL A 28 -8.54 4.18 2.27
C VAL A 28 -8.18 5.66 2.28
N GLN A 29 -8.54 6.40 1.23
CA GLN A 29 -8.29 7.83 1.14
C GLN A 29 -9.02 8.59 2.26
N LYS A 30 -10.28 8.25 2.52
CA LYS A 30 -11.07 8.86 3.59
C LYS A 30 -10.46 8.60 4.97
N ALA A 31 -10.05 7.35 5.25
CA ALA A 31 -9.42 6.99 6.50
C ALA A 31 -8.13 7.79 6.73
N ILE A 32 -7.23 7.80 5.73
CA ILE A 32 -5.96 8.56 5.79
C ILE A 32 -6.22 10.05 5.99
N ALA A 33 -7.21 10.63 5.31
CA ALA A 33 -7.55 12.04 5.44
C ALA A 33 -8.08 12.40 6.84
N ASN A 34 -8.88 11.52 7.46
CA ASN A 34 -9.47 11.76 8.77
C ASN A 34 -8.46 11.60 9.92
N GLU A 35 -7.48 10.72 9.76
CA GLU A 35 -6.59 10.26 10.84
C GLU A 35 -5.13 10.70 10.61
N GLN A 36 -4.91 11.80 9.87
CA GLN A 36 -3.57 12.31 9.55
C GLN A 36 -2.73 12.58 10.79
N GLN A 37 -3.33 13.10 11.86
CA GLN A 37 -2.61 13.39 13.10
C GLN A 37 -2.08 12.10 13.73
N LYS A 38 -2.92 11.06 13.82
CA LYS A 38 -2.55 9.74 14.35
C LYS A 38 -1.42 9.08 13.53
N ILE A 39 -1.47 9.23 12.20
CA ILE A 39 -0.40 8.78 11.30
C ILE A 39 0.91 9.50 11.62
N LEU A 40 0.90 10.84 11.72
CA LEU A 40 2.10 11.63 12.00
C LEU A 40 2.70 11.33 13.38
N GLU A 41 1.85 11.15 14.40
CA GLU A 41 2.27 10.80 15.76
C GLU A 41 2.91 9.41 15.81
N THR A 42 2.35 8.44 15.07
CA THR A 42 2.84 7.06 15.08
C THR A 42 4.20 6.94 14.40
N TYR A 43 4.34 7.48 13.18
CA TYR A 43 5.56 7.29 12.40
C TYR A 43 6.65 8.32 12.72
N ARG A 44 6.30 9.45 13.35
CA ARG A 44 7.20 10.58 13.63
C ARG A 44 7.94 11.11 12.39
N ARG A 45 7.44 10.76 11.22
CA ARG A 45 7.95 11.06 9.88
C ARG A 45 6.73 11.39 9.02
N ARG A 46 6.85 12.36 8.12
CA ARG A 46 5.75 12.72 7.22
C ARG A 46 5.74 11.73 6.05
N PRO A 47 4.68 10.92 5.87
CA PRO A 47 4.60 10.02 4.73
C PRO A 47 4.58 10.81 3.42
N THR A 48 5.25 10.29 2.40
CA THR A 48 5.22 10.81 1.02
C THR A 48 4.34 9.96 0.11
N GLY A 49 4.00 8.73 0.50
CA GLY A 49 3.19 7.82 -0.30
C GLY A 49 2.53 6.71 0.50
N TYR A 50 1.53 6.09 -0.12
CA TYR A 50 0.78 4.96 0.41
C TYR A 50 0.54 3.95 -0.72
N ALA A 51 0.63 2.65 -0.43
CA ALA A 51 0.30 1.61 -1.40
C ALA A 51 -0.61 0.56 -0.76
N ILE A 52 -1.77 0.31 -1.37
CA ILE A 52 -2.65 -0.80 -0.95
C ILE A 52 -2.01 -2.09 -1.45
N VAL A 53 -1.76 -3.03 -0.55
CA VAL A 53 -1.00 -4.25 -0.85
C VAL A 53 -1.83 -5.51 -0.74
N GLU A 54 -2.83 -5.52 0.15
CA GLU A 54 -3.78 -6.62 0.28
C GLU A 54 -5.20 -6.07 0.47
N CYS A 55 -6.12 -6.59 -0.34
CA CYS A 55 -7.54 -6.25 -0.29
C CYS A 55 -8.24 -7.14 0.74
N LEU A 56 -9.07 -6.54 1.59
CA LEU A 56 -9.96 -7.14 2.60
C LEU A 56 -9.59 -8.57 3.04
N HIS A 57 -8.81 -8.64 4.12
CA HIS A 57 -8.31 -9.88 4.70
C HIS A 57 -8.22 -9.73 6.21
N THR A 58 -8.06 -10.85 6.91
CA THR A 58 -7.71 -10.90 8.32
C THR A 58 -6.24 -11.24 8.45
N SER A 59 -5.57 -10.71 9.47
CA SER A 59 -4.20 -11.10 9.81
C SER A 59 -4.17 -11.84 11.14
N ARG A 60 -3.06 -12.51 11.44
CA ARG A 60 -2.91 -13.29 12.69
C ARG A 60 -3.16 -12.45 13.93
N ASP A 61 -2.71 -11.20 13.91
CA ASP A 61 -2.76 -10.27 15.04
C ASP A 61 -3.92 -9.27 14.94
N ASP A 62 -4.70 -9.32 13.86
CA ASP A 62 -5.90 -8.52 13.66
C ASP A 62 -7.00 -9.34 12.96
N PRO A 63 -7.92 -9.95 13.73
CA PRO A 63 -8.94 -10.84 13.19
C PRO A 63 -10.10 -10.09 12.52
N VAL A 64 -10.11 -8.75 12.58
CA VAL A 64 -11.10 -7.92 11.89
C VAL A 64 -10.66 -7.76 10.44
N GLU A 65 -11.60 -7.88 9.49
CA GLU A 65 -11.27 -7.67 8.08
C GLU A 65 -10.81 -6.24 7.81
N HIS A 66 -9.66 -6.11 7.16
CA HIS A 66 -9.04 -4.83 6.84
C HIS A 66 -8.33 -4.85 5.48
N PHE A 67 -8.10 -3.66 4.94
CA PHE A 67 -7.14 -3.40 3.89
C PHE A 67 -5.78 -3.15 4.53
N THR A 68 -4.71 -3.72 3.96
CA THR A 68 -3.34 -3.41 4.39
C THR A 68 -2.74 -2.41 3.41
N VAL A 69 -2.21 -1.32 3.96
CA VAL A 69 -1.64 -0.21 3.20
C VAL A 69 -0.23 0.06 3.70
N ASP A 70 0.77 -0.13 2.85
CA ASP A 70 2.14 0.25 3.18
C ASP A 70 2.28 1.77 3.18
N VAL A 71 3.03 2.29 4.15
CA VAL A 71 3.33 3.72 4.30
C VAL A 71 4.78 3.97 3.91
N TYR A 72 5.00 4.96 3.06
CA TYR A 72 6.33 5.29 2.54
C TYR A 72 6.75 6.70 2.92
N GLN A 73 8.05 6.90 3.09
CA GLN A 73 8.70 8.20 3.01
C GLN A 73 9.83 8.14 1.99
N THR A 74 9.99 9.20 1.21
CA THR A 74 11.13 9.36 0.32
C THR A 74 12.39 9.64 1.14
N ASP A 75 13.43 8.83 0.96
CA ASP A 75 14.72 8.99 1.62
C ASP A 75 15.62 10.03 0.91
N GLU A 76 16.83 10.23 1.44
CA GLU A 76 17.81 11.18 0.89
C GLU A 76 18.28 10.83 -0.53
N GLN A 77 18.12 9.57 -0.95
CA GLN A 77 18.49 9.08 -2.27
C GLN A 77 17.30 9.14 -3.26
N GLY A 78 16.15 9.67 -2.83
CA GLY A 78 14.95 9.73 -3.64
C GLY A 78 14.21 8.39 -3.75
N LEU A 79 14.53 7.42 -2.89
CA LEU A 79 13.89 6.11 -2.87
C LEU A 79 12.73 6.09 -1.88
N ASP A 80 11.65 5.38 -2.22
CA ASP A 80 10.51 5.17 -1.32
C ASP A 80 10.87 4.14 -0.25
N GLU A 81 11.23 4.62 0.94
CA GLU A 81 11.50 3.82 2.13
C GLU A 81 10.18 3.47 2.84
N PRO A 82 9.88 2.18 3.07
CA PRO A 82 8.72 1.78 3.85
C PRO A 82 8.98 2.10 5.33
N ILE A 83 8.07 2.86 5.94
CA ILE A 83 8.17 3.31 7.34
C ILE A 83 7.16 2.64 8.27
N GLY A 84 6.29 1.80 7.72
CA GLY A 84 5.25 1.09 8.45
C GLY A 84 4.09 0.65 7.57
N CYS A 85 3.00 0.22 8.18
CA CYS A 85 1.76 -0.11 7.49
C CYS A 85 0.51 0.31 8.26
N LEU A 86 -0.58 0.54 7.55
CA LEU A 86 -1.90 0.83 8.10
C LEU A 86 -2.80 -0.38 7.87
N HIS A 87 -3.55 -0.76 8.88
CA HIS A 87 -4.78 -1.50 8.69
C HIS A 87 -5.92 -0.50 8.56
N VAL A 88 -6.66 -0.56 7.47
CA VAL A 88 -7.82 0.29 7.21
C VAL A 88 -9.07 -0.59 7.17
N TYR A 89 -10.06 -0.26 7.98
CA TYR A 89 -11.30 -1.04 8.07
C TYR A 89 -12.38 -0.45 7.15
N GLU A 90 -13.43 -1.23 6.85
CA GLU A 90 -14.52 -0.77 5.96
C GLU A 90 -15.26 0.47 6.48
N ASN A 91 -15.27 0.68 7.80
CA ASN A 91 -15.85 1.86 8.43
C ASN A 91 -14.97 3.13 8.32
N ALA A 92 -13.85 3.06 7.59
CA ALA A 92 -12.83 4.09 7.44
C ALA A 92 -12.08 4.47 8.74
N GLU A 93 -12.14 3.62 9.76
CA GLU A 93 -11.17 3.67 10.85
C GLU A 93 -9.82 3.13 10.37
N LEU A 94 -8.73 3.58 10.98
CA LEU A 94 -7.41 3.00 10.74
C LEU A 94 -6.65 2.71 12.02
N ARG A 95 -5.76 1.72 11.91
CA ARG A 95 -4.78 1.38 12.93
C ARG A 95 -3.39 1.39 12.30
N PRO A 96 -2.50 2.30 12.74
CA PRO A 96 -1.13 2.35 12.24
C PRO A 96 -0.24 1.35 12.99
N TYR A 97 0.69 0.76 12.25
CA TYR A 97 1.70 -0.16 12.73
C TYR A 97 3.07 0.38 12.30
N PRO A 98 3.95 0.72 13.27
CA PRO A 98 5.22 1.40 12.99
C PRO A 98 6.26 0.49 12.32
N GLU A 99 6.04 -0.82 12.30
CA GLU A 99 6.93 -1.77 11.67
C GLU A 99 6.52 -1.99 10.20
N PRO A 100 7.42 -1.76 9.23
CA PRO A 100 7.13 -2.08 7.83
C PRO A 100 7.04 -3.59 7.65
N ARG A 101 6.23 -4.04 6.69
CA ARG A 101 6.19 -5.45 6.32
C ARG A 101 7.53 -5.88 5.73
N SER A 102 7.95 -7.11 6.05
CA SER A 102 9.22 -7.69 5.57
C SER A 102 9.39 -7.58 4.06
N LEU A 103 8.34 -7.92 3.28
CA LEU A 103 8.36 -7.83 1.82
C LEU A 103 8.64 -6.40 1.31
N ALA A 104 8.09 -5.37 1.96
CA ALA A 104 8.33 -3.99 1.57
C ALA A 104 9.77 -3.58 1.90
N SER A 105 10.26 -3.94 3.08
CA SER A 105 11.64 -3.68 3.51
C SER A 105 12.66 -4.37 2.60
N ASP A 106 12.43 -5.63 2.23
CA ASP A 106 13.29 -6.39 1.32
C ASP A 106 13.35 -5.72 -0.06
N ALA A 107 12.20 -5.30 -0.60
CA ALA A 107 12.14 -4.60 -1.87
C ALA A 107 12.91 -3.27 -1.84
N TYR A 108 12.84 -2.52 -0.74
CA TYR A 108 13.61 -1.29 -0.55
C TYR A 108 15.12 -1.57 -0.47
N ASN A 109 15.53 -2.58 0.30
CA ASN A 109 16.93 -2.95 0.46
C ASN A 109 17.59 -3.34 -0.87
N VAL A 110 16.86 -4.07 -1.73
CA VAL A 110 17.32 -4.41 -3.09
C VAL A 110 17.55 -3.15 -3.93
N LYS A 111 16.60 -2.19 -3.91
CA LYS A 111 16.74 -0.92 -4.64
C LYS A 111 17.93 -0.11 -4.13
N LYS A 112 18.10 -0.05 -2.80
CA LYS A 112 19.19 0.67 -2.15
C LYS A 112 20.56 0.10 -2.52
N ALA A 113 20.71 -1.23 -2.53
CA ALA A 113 21.94 -1.90 -2.95
C ALA A 113 22.27 -1.65 -4.44
N ALA A 114 21.25 -1.68 -5.31
CA ALA A 114 21.42 -1.38 -6.73
C ALA A 114 21.87 0.07 -6.97
N ALA A 115 21.31 1.04 -6.24
CA ALA A 115 21.71 2.44 -6.30
C ALA A 115 23.18 2.64 -5.89
N ALA A 116 23.61 2.01 -4.79
CA ALA A 116 24.99 2.09 -4.31
C ALA A 116 26.01 1.53 -5.32
N THR A 117 25.65 0.47 -6.05
CA THR A 117 26.53 -0.15 -7.05
C THR A 117 26.73 0.74 -8.29
N THR A 118 25.73 1.57 -8.62
CA THR A 118 25.79 2.46 -9.80
C THR A 118 26.71 3.66 -9.57
N THR A 119 26.79 4.17 -8.33
CA THR A 119 27.66 5.30 -7.97
C THR A 119 29.15 4.94 -8.04
N ASP A 120 29.52 3.69 -7.76
CA ASP A 120 30.92 3.26 -7.73
C ASP A 120 31.52 3.07 -9.15
N GLN A 121 30.69 2.82 -10.17
CA GLN A 121 31.17 2.65 -11.56
C GLN A 121 31.39 3.96 -12.32
N SER A 122 30.98 5.11 -11.78
CA SER A 122 31.16 6.43 -12.43
C SER A 122 32.39 7.19 -11.94
N SER A 123 33.22 6.58 -11.08
CA SER A 123 34.42 7.19 -10.49
C SER A 123 35.75 6.65 -11.05
N LYS A 124 35.77 6.10 -12.27
CA LYS A 124 36.98 5.59 -12.94
C LYS A 124 37.26 6.28 -14.26
#